data_AF-A0A1V5N5X9-F1
#
_entry.id   AF-A0A1V5N5X9-F1
#
_cell.length_a   1.000
_cell.length_b   1.000
_cell.length_c   1.000
_cell.angle_alpha   90.00
_cell.angle_beta   90.00
_cell.angle_gamma   90.00
#
_symmetry.space_group_name_H-M   'P 1'
#
loop_
_entity.id
_entity.type
_entity.pdbx_description
1 polymer ?
#
loop_
_entity_poly.entity_id
_entity_poly.type
_entity_poly.pdbx_seq_one_letter_code
_entity_poly.pdbx_strand_id
1 'polypeptide(L)' 'MFISIFITVLIVSSISAGLAAILVLCQLFVANYGTCKISINREKELSIKGGESLLSSLNAQKIFIPSACGGRGTAAH' A
#
# COMPACT_ATOMS: atom_id res chain seq x y z
N MET A 1 -13.76 22.41 -35.94
CA MET A 1 -13.04 23.08 -34.83
C MET A 1 -13.41 22.48 -33.48
N PHE A 2 -14.67 22.58 -33.03
CA PHE A 2 -15.09 22.00 -31.74
C PHE A 2 -14.99 20.47 -31.65
N ILE A 3 -15.34 19.74 -32.72
CA ILE A 3 -15.24 18.27 -32.76
C ILE A 3 -13.81 17.77 -32.49
N SER A 4 -12.80 18.44 -33.08
CA SER A 4 -11.40 18.02 -32.94
C SER A 4 -10.88 18.24 -31.52
N ILE A 5 -11.27 19.34 -30.88
CA ILE A 5 -10.90 19.63 -29.50
C ILE A 5 -11.49 18.56 -28.57
N PHE A 6 -12.76 18.20 -28.76
CA PHE A 6 -13.41 17.18 -27.96
C PHE A 6 -12.76 15.81 -28.14
N ILE A 7 -12.42 15.43 -29.38
CA ILE A 7 -11.73 14.17 -29.68
C ILE A 7 -10.35 14.13 -29.02
N THR A 8 -9.55 15.20 -29.12
CA THR A 8 -8.21 15.24 -28.50
C THR A 8 -8.28 15.13 -26.98
N VAL A 9 -9.23 15.82 -26.34
CA VAL A 9 -9.47 15.72 -24.88
C VAL A 9 -9.87 14.31 -24.48
N LEU A 10 -10.74 13.67 -25.25
CA LEU A 10 -11.18 12.30 -24.99
C LEU A 10 -10.02 11.31 -25.10
N ILE A 11 -9.16 11.45 -26.13
CA ILE A 11 -7.99 10.59 -26.32
C ILE A 11 -7.02 10.71 -25.15
N VAL A 12 -6.61 11.92 -24.76
CA VAL A 12 -5.65 12.10 -23.66
C VAL A 12 -6.24 11.65 -22.32
N SER A 13 -7.52 11.89 -22.07
CA SER A 13 -8.21 11.42 -20.88
C SER A 13 -8.33 9.90 -20.85
N SER A 14 -8.57 9.26 -22.00
CA SER A 14 -8.68 7.81 -22.08
C SER A 14 -7.34 7.12 -21.85
N ILE A 15 -6.24 7.69 -22.36
CA ILE A 15 -4.89 7.16 -22.15
C ILE A 15 -4.54 7.23 -20.66
N SER A 16 -4.70 8.41 -20.05
CA SER A 16 -4.41 8.59 -18.62
C SER A 16 -5.28 7.70 -17.72
N ALA A 17 -6.58 7.59 -18.01
CA ALA A 17 -7.47 6.67 -17.32
C ALA A 17 -7.03 5.20 -17.49
N GLY A 18 -6.60 4.81 -18.70
CA GLY A 18 -6.07 3.48 -18.98
C GLY A 18 -4.82 3.15 -18.16
N LEU A 19 -3.85 4.07 -18.10
CA LEU A 19 -2.65 3.89 -17.28
C LEU A 19 -3.00 3.80 -15.78
N ALA A 20 -3.89 4.66 -15.29
CA ALA A 20 -4.34 4.61 -13.90
C ALA A 20 -5.02 3.26 -13.58
N ALA A 21 -5.87 2.76 -14.47
CA ALA A 21 -6.51 1.45 -14.31
C ALA A 21 -5.49 0.31 -14.24
N ILE A 22 -4.45 0.34 -15.09
CA ILE A 22 -3.35 -0.64 -15.05
C ILE A 22 -2.61 -0.57 -13.72
N LEU A 23 -2.29 0.62 -13.22
CA LEU A 23 -1.60 0.78 -11.93
C LEU A 23 -2.42 0.24 -10.76
N VAL A 24 -3.73 0.46 -10.76
CA VAL A 24 -4.63 -0.10 -9.73
C VAL A 24 -4.69 -1.62 -9.81
N LEU A 25 -4.77 -2.19 -11.02
CA LEU A 25 -4.70 -3.64 -11.22
C LEU A 25 -3.36 -4.21 -10.71
N CYS A 26 -2.25 -3.56 -11.03
CA CYS A 26 -0.93 -3.96 -10.55
C CYS A 26 -0.86 -3.94 -9.03
N GLN A 27 -1.40 -2.92 -8.37
CA GLN A 27 -1.46 -2.91 -6.91
C GLN A 27 -2.29 -4.08 -6.38
N LEU A 28 -3.46 -4.36 -6.94
CA LEU A 28 -4.31 -5.44 -6.45
C LEU A 28 -3.68 -6.84 -6.64
N PHE A 29 -2.96 -7.04 -7.75
CA PHE A 29 -2.41 -8.34 -8.12
C PHE A 29 -0.99 -8.56 -7.59
N VAL A 30 -0.10 -7.57 -7.69
CA VAL A 30 1.31 -7.66 -7.29
C VAL A 30 1.48 -7.41 -5.79
N ALA A 31 0.71 -6.51 -5.19
CA ALA A 31 0.74 -6.23 -3.75
C ALA A 31 -0.20 -7.14 -2.94
N ASN A 32 -0.46 -8.36 -3.43
CA ASN A 32 -1.17 -9.37 -2.65
C ASN A 32 -0.20 -10.06 -1.69
N TYR A 33 0.19 -9.33 -0.66
CA TYR A 33 0.95 -9.89 0.43
C TYR A 33 0.00 -10.77 1.24
N GLY A 34 0.21 -12.08 1.18
CA GLY A 34 -0.62 -13.06 1.88
C GLY A 34 -0.64 -12.85 3.41
N THR A 35 -1.27 -13.78 4.12
CA THR A 35 -1.30 -13.74 5.58
C THR A 35 0.09 -14.01 6.14
N CYS A 36 0.65 -13.03 6.85
CA CYS A 36 1.94 -13.14 7.53
C CYS A 36 1.73 -13.46 9.01
N LYS A 37 2.55 -14.36 9.56
CA LYS A 37 2.59 -14.63 11.00
C LYS A 37 3.71 -13.82 11.65
N ILE A 38 3.39 -13.11 12.71
CA ILE A 38 4.35 -12.38 13.55
C ILE A 38 4.37 -13.06 14.92
N SER A 39 5.55 -13.49 15.35
CA SER A 39 5.78 -14.01 16.70
C SER A 39 6.46 -12.94 17.55
N ILE A 40 5.85 -12.57 18.67
CA ILE A 40 6.37 -11.61 19.65
C ILE A 40 6.86 -12.39 20.85
N ASN A 41 8.17 -12.30 21.14
CA ASN A 41 8.83 -12.98 22.27
C ASN A 41 8.55 -14.49 22.38
N ARG A 42 8.11 -15.16 21.31
CA ARG A 42 7.67 -16.58 21.30
C ARG A 42 6.46 -16.89 22.20
N GLU A 43 5.83 -15.87 22.76
CA GLU A 43 4.65 -16.02 23.63
C GLU A 43 3.36 -15.68 22.89
N LYS A 44 3.43 -14.81 21.87
CA LYS A 44 2.25 -14.31 21.16
C LYS A 44 2.43 -14.43 19.65
N GLU A 45 1.53 -15.16 19.01
CA GLU A 45 1.44 -15.24 17.54
C GLU A 45 0.27 -14.40 17.03
N LEU A 46 0.55 -13.57 16.01
CA LEU A 46 -0.44 -12.74 15.34
C LEU A 46 -0.42 -13.07 13.85
N SER A 47 -1.58 -13.42 13.30
CA SER A 47 -1.77 -13.52 11.85
C SER A 47 -2.32 -12.20 11.34
N ILE A 48 -1.54 -11.50 10.53
CA ILE A 48 -1.92 -10.22 9.91
C ILE A 48 -1.90 -10.34 8.39
N LYS A 49 -2.65 -9.48 7.71
CA LYS A 49 -2.51 -9.33 6.26
C LYS A 49 -1.23 -8.55 5.98
N GLY A 50 -0.33 -9.08 5.14
CA GLY A 50 0.89 -8.39 4.78
C GLY A 50 0.63 -7.15 3.92
N GLY A 51 1.68 -6.37 3.65
CA GLY A 51 1.65 -5.22 2.74
C GLY A 51 1.69 -3.86 3.42
N GLU A 52 1.45 -3.84 4.72
CA GLU A 52 1.65 -2.67 5.58
C GLU A 52 2.99 -2.79 6.34
N SER A 53 3.48 -1.69 6.91
CA SER A 53 4.65 -1.73 7.77
C SER A 53 4.39 -2.56 9.04
N LEU A 54 5.44 -3.17 9.59
CA LEU A 54 5.36 -3.92 10.85
C LEU A 54 4.84 -3.04 12.00
N LEU A 55 5.26 -1.78 12.06
CA LEU A 55 4.82 -0.83 13.09
C LEU A 55 3.32 -0.50 12.97
N SER A 56 2.83 -0.25 11.76
CA SER A 56 1.39 -0.04 11.50
C SER A 56 0.58 -1.26 11.96
N SER A 57 1.04 -2.45 11.59
CA SER A 57 0.38 -3.71 11.91
C SER A 57 0.35 -4.01 13.42
N LEU A 58 1.43 -3.70 14.14
CA LEU A 58 1.50 -3.86 15.61
C LEU A 58 0.65 -2.82 16.34
N ASN A 59 0.64 -1.58 15.85
CA ASN A 59 -0.21 -0.52 16.41
C ASN A 59 -1.70 -0.82 16.21
N ALA A 60 -2.10 -1.35 15.05
CA ALA A 60 -3.46 -1.83 14.80
C ALA A 60 -3.90 -2.92 15.79
N GLN A 61 -2.94 -3.75 16.26
CA GLN A 61 -3.15 -4.76 17.29
C GLN A 61 -2.98 -4.21 18.73
N LYS A 62 -2.97 -2.88 18.88
CA LYS A 62 -2.78 -2.13 20.14
C LYS A 62 -1.45 -2.44 20.86
N ILE A 63 -0.44 -2.88 20.12
CA ILE A 63 0.91 -3.12 20.63
C ILE A 63 1.73 -1.87 20.28
N PHE A 64 1.86 -0.98 21.26
CA PHE A 64 2.52 0.30 21.07
C PHE A 64 4.03 0.16 21.29
N ILE A 65 4.80 0.26 20.22
CA ILE A 65 6.26 0.36 20.30
C ILE A 65 6.59 1.85 20.26
N PRO A 66 7.27 2.40 21.29
CA PRO A 66 7.71 3.80 21.29
C PRO A 66 8.78 4.00 20.22
N SER A 67 8.36 4.20 18.97
CA SER A 67 9.24 4.44 17.84
C SER A 67 9.27 5.94 17.52
N ALA A 68 10.39 6.60 17.84
CA ALA A 68 10.60 8.02 17.54
C ALA A 68 10.64 8.33 16.03
N CYS A 69 10.83 7.31 15.18
CA CYS A 69 11.00 7.45 13.74
C CYS A 69 9.72 7.15 12.91
N GLY A 70 8.61 6.81 13.57
CA GLY A 70 7.31 6.66 12.90
C GLY A 70 7.29 5.62 11.76
N GLY A 71 8.10 4.56 11.85
CA GLY A 71 8.08 3.46 10.88
C GLY A 71 8.87 3.70 9.58
N ARG A 72 9.62 4.80 9.46
CA ARG A 72 10.49 5.09 8.30
C ARG A 72 11.82 4.34 8.29
N GLY A 73 12.10 3.51 9.29
CA GLY A 73 13.32 2.70 9.40
C GLY A 73 14.62 3.52 9.52
N THR A 74 14.52 4.83 9.77
CA THR A 74 15.64 5.78 9.68
C THR A 74 16.29 6.11 11.03
N ALA A 75 15.83 5.49 12.12
CA ALA A 75 16.53 5.54 13.41
C ALA A 75 16.92 4.12 13.82
N ALA A 76 18.19 3.79 13.58
CA ALA A 76 18.88 2.68 14.19
C ALA A 76 19.73 3.25 15.35
N HIS A 77 19.05 3.72 16.39
CA HIS A 77 19.62 3.97 17.71
C HIS A 77 18.47 4.12 18.73
#